data_AF-A0A6H1WAY4-F1
#
_entry.id   AF-A0A6H1WAY4-F1
#
_cell.length_a   1.000
_cell.length_b   1.000
_cell.length_c   1.000
_cell.angle_alpha   90.00
_cell.angle_beta   90.00
_cell.angle_gamma   90.00
#
_symmetry.space_group_name_H-M   'P 1'
#
loop_
_entity.id
_entity.type
_entity.pdbx_description
1 polymer ?
#
loop_
_entity_poly.entity_id
_entity_poly.type
_entity_poly.pdbx_seq_one_letter_code
_entity_poly.pdbx_strand_id
1 'polypeptide(L)'
;MTHATDIVSVWTDKGRPIRLVWRGTRYVVTDRPTPLQKTAWHDALTHPAGKLAGWRFQGCSVADGDVRMFDVRPNADGGWDLLRTYS
;
A
#
# COMPACT_ATOMS: atom_id res chain seq x y z
N MET A 1 2.85 -5.34 -23.13
CA MET A 1 2.04 -5.94 -22.06
C MET A 1 1.75 -4.86 -21.03
N THR A 2 0.51 -4.43 -20.91
CA THR A 2 0.10 -3.48 -19.87
C THR A 2 -0.08 -4.28 -18.58
N HIS A 3 0.79 -4.10 -17.58
CA HIS A 3 0.57 -4.67 -16.26
C HIS A 3 -0.68 -3.98 -15.67
N ALA A 4 -1.82 -4.66 -15.70
CA ALA A 4 -3.00 -4.19 -15.00
C ALA A 4 -2.68 -4.20 -13.50
N THR A 5 -2.72 -3.02 -12.89
CA THR A 5 -2.54 -2.86 -11.44
C THR A 5 -3.90 -3.15 -10.80
N ASP A 6 -3.97 -4.12 -9.88
CA ASP A 6 -5.21 -4.42 -9.16
C ASP A 6 -5.62 -3.20 -8.33
N ILE A 7 -6.87 -2.75 -8.45
CA ILE A 7 -7.45 -1.74 -7.57
C ILE A 7 -7.93 -2.45 -6.29
N VAL A 8 -7.53 -1.92 -5.14
CA VAL A 8 -7.88 -2.46 -3.82
C VAL A 8 -8.57 -1.40 -2.98
N SER A 9 -9.39 -1.86 -2.03
CA SER A 9 -9.96 -0.99 -1.01
C SER A 9 -9.12 -1.08 0.25
N VAL A 10 -8.66 0.05 0.76
CA VAL A 10 -7.87 0.14 2.00
C VAL A 10 -8.61 1.04 2.98
N TRP A 11 -8.82 0.54 4.19
CA TRP A 11 -9.32 1.34 5.31
C TRP A 11 -8.14 1.81 6.13
N THR A 12 -8.22 3.06 6.58
CA THR A 12 -7.18 3.69 7.36
C THR A 12 -7.71 4.18 8.71
N ASP A 13 -6.85 4.16 9.72
CA ASP A 13 -7.02 4.91 10.96
C ASP A 13 -5.90 5.94 11.05
N LYS A 14 -6.27 7.22 11.24
CA LYS A 14 -5.33 8.35 11.25
C LYS A 14 -4.35 8.33 10.06
N GLY A 15 -4.84 7.92 8.88
CA GLY A 15 -4.06 7.82 7.64
C GLY A 15 -3.16 6.58 7.51
N ARG A 16 -3.17 5.66 8.49
CA ARG A 16 -2.41 4.40 8.45
C ARG A 16 -3.33 3.23 8.09
N PRO A 17 -2.91 2.31 7.19
CA PRO A 17 -3.71 1.12 6.86
C PRO A 17 -4.05 0.27 8.09
N ILE A 18 -5.31 -0.15 8.20
CA ILE A 18 -5.80 -1.09 9.22
C ILE A 18 -6.50 -2.31 8.62
N ARG A 19 -6.93 -2.23 7.35
CA ARG A 19 -7.60 -3.30 6.63
C ARG A 19 -7.49 -3.10 5.11
N LEU A 20 -7.44 -4.19 4.38
CA LEU A 20 -7.50 -4.22 2.91
C LEU A 20 -8.48 -5.28 2.42
N VAL A 21 -9.12 -5.04 1.27
CA VAL A 21 -9.84 -6.07 0.50
C VAL A 21 -9.14 -6.23 -0.86
N TRP A 22 -8.70 -7.45 -1.16
CA TRP A 22 -8.06 -7.82 -2.42
C TRP A 22 -8.62 -9.14 -2.91
N ARG A 23 -9.03 -9.19 -4.19
CA ARG A 23 -9.64 -10.37 -4.84
C ARG A 23 -10.82 -10.97 -4.05
N GLY A 24 -11.62 -10.11 -3.43
CA GLY A 24 -12.78 -10.52 -2.62
C GLY A 24 -12.43 -10.99 -1.20
N THR A 25 -11.14 -11.18 -0.89
CA THR A 25 -10.69 -11.57 0.45
C THR A 25 -10.35 -10.34 1.28
N ARG A 26 -10.83 -10.32 2.53
CA ARG A 26 -10.49 -9.28 3.50
C ARG A 26 -9.25 -9.67 4.28
N TYR A 27 -8.32 -8.73 4.41
CA TYR A 27 -7.11 -8.84 5.21
C TYR A 27 -7.13 -7.80 6.34
N VAL A 28 -6.83 -8.24 7.56
CA VAL A 28 -6.60 -7.36 8.72
C VAL A 28 -5.12 -7.05 8.82
N VAL A 29 -4.76 -5.79 9.00
CA VAL A 29 -3.35 -5.40 9.20
C VAL A 29 -2.88 -5.89 10.56
N THR A 30 -1.78 -6.64 10.59
CA THR A 30 -1.24 -7.27 11.81
C THR A 30 0.10 -6.71 12.26
N ASP A 31 0.77 -5.91 11.43
CA ASP A 31 2.01 -5.22 11.76
C ASP A 31 1.79 -3.70 11.94
N ARG A 32 2.90 -2.97 12.06
CA ARG A 32 2.90 -1.51 11.97
C ARG A 32 3.19 -1.10 10.52
N PRO A 33 2.22 -0.52 9.79
CA PRO A 33 2.45 -0.08 8.43
C PRO A 33 3.66 0.84 8.30
N THR A 34 4.47 0.58 7.27
CA THR A 34 5.67 1.34 6.94
C THR A 34 5.38 2.24 5.73
N PRO A 35 5.59 3.56 5.82
CA PRO A 35 5.35 4.46 4.70
C PRO A 35 6.37 4.19 3.58
N LEU A 36 5.87 4.05 2.34
CA LEU A 36 6.72 4.03 1.15
C LEU A 36 6.97 5.48 0.74
N GLN A 37 8.22 5.91 0.71
CA GLN A 37 8.59 7.24 0.27
C GLN A 37 9.11 7.19 -1.17
N LYS A 38 8.69 8.16 -1.98
CA LYS A 38 9.35 8.46 -3.25
C LYS A 38 10.25 9.65 -3.04
N THR A 39 11.53 9.44 -3.31
CA THR A 39 12.55 10.47 -3.25
C THR A 39 12.65 11.14 -4.62
N ALA A 40 12.49 12.45 -4.68
CA ALA A 40 12.79 13.24 -5.86
C ALA A 40 14.16 13.90 -5.70
N TRP A 41 14.99 13.76 -6.74
CA TRP A 41 16.29 14.43 -6.86
C TRP A 41 16.17 15.48 -7.97
N HIS A 42 16.73 16.66 -7.72
CA HIS A 42 16.82 17.74 -8.71
C HIS A 42 18.06 18.55 -8.39
N ASP A 43 18.80 19.06 -9.39
CA ASP A 43 20.06 19.77 -9.16
C ASP A 43 19.88 21.08 -8.37
N ALA A 44 18.66 21.64 -8.39
CA ALA A 44 18.26 22.79 -7.59
C ALA A 44 17.82 22.44 -6.15
N LEU A 45 17.64 21.16 -5.83
CA LEU A 45 17.32 20.69 -4.48
C LEU A 45 18.62 20.39 -3.73
N THR A 46 18.91 21.14 -2.67
CA THR A 46 20.06 20.85 -1.79
C THR A 46 19.85 19.60 -0.94
N HIS A 47 18.62 19.11 -0.83
CA HIS A 47 18.26 17.84 -0.19
C HIS A 47 17.07 17.21 -0.91
N PRO A 48 16.95 15.86 -0.94
CA PRO A 48 15.84 15.20 -1.61
C PRO A 48 14.50 15.52 -0.97
N ALA A 49 13.51 15.84 -1.81
CA ALA A 49 12.13 15.95 -1.34
C ALA A 49 11.51 14.55 -1.27
N GLY A 50 11.16 14.11 -0.06
CA GLY A 50 10.43 12.86 0.16
C GLY A 50 8.91 13.10 0.11
N LYS A 51 8.19 12.41 -0.76
CA LYS A 51 6.72 12.37 -0.77
C LYS A 51 6.24 10.99 -0.35
N LEU A 52 5.22 10.92 0.52
CA LEU A 52 4.52 9.67 0.80
C LEU A 52 3.93 9.14 -0.51
N ALA A 53 4.46 8.01 -0.97
CA ALA A 53 4.08 7.37 -2.21
C ALA A 53 3.14 6.18 -1.98
N GLY A 54 3.03 5.70 -0.74
CA GLY A 54 2.22 4.54 -0.42
C GLY A 54 2.51 3.95 0.95
N TRP A 55 2.07 2.72 1.15
CA TRP A 55 2.28 1.96 2.38
C TRP A 55 2.71 0.53 2.08
N ARG A 56 3.55 0.00 2.96
CA ARG A 56 3.82 -1.43 3.11
C ARG A 56 3.24 -1.92 4.42
N PHE A 57 2.53 -3.04 4.41
CA PHE A 57 2.01 -3.66 5.63
C PHE A 57 1.78 -5.17 5.45
N GLN A 58 1.74 -5.88 6.57
CA GLN A 58 1.34 -7.28 6.65
C GLN A 58 -0.17 -7.36 6.85
N GLY A 59 -0.85 -8.11 5.98
CA GLY A 59 -2.26 -8.47 6.11
C GLY A 59 -2.43 -9.94 6.45
N CYS A 60 -3.32 -10.26 7.38
CA CYS A 60 -3.78 -11.61 7.67
C CYS A 60 -5.21 -11.79 7.14
N SER A 61 -5.41 -12.78 6.27
CA SER A 61 -6.70 -13.12 5.68
C SER A 61 -7.69 -13.56 6.76
N VAL A 62 -8.89 -13.00 6.73
CA VAL A 62 -9.96 -13.41 7.64
C VAL A 62 -10.60 -14.74 7.22
N ALA A 63 -10.38 -15.19 5.98
CA ALA A 63 -11.02 -16.39 5.45
C ALA A 63 -10.26 -17.66 5.86
N ASP A 64 -8.94 -17.63 5.80
CA ASP A 64 -8.06 -18.80 5.96
C ASP A 64 -6.81 -18.54 6.81
N GLY A 65 -6.59 -17.30 7.28
CA GLY A 65 -5.41 -16.94 8.04
C GLY A 65 -4.13 -16.76 7.21
N ASP A 66 -4.21 -16.78 5.87
CA ASP A 66 -3.05 -16.50 4.99
C ASP A 66 -2.44 -15.14 5.33
N VAL A 67 -1.12 -15.12 5.53
CA VAL A 67 -0.38 -13.89 5.87
C VAL A 67 0.39 -13.44 4.65
N ARG A 68 0.25 -12.16 4.32
CA ARG A 68 0.86 -11.60 3.11
C ARG A 68 1.29 -10.16 3.32
N MET A 69 2.40 -9.77 2.72
CA MET A 69 2.81 -8.36 2.64
C MET A 69 2.16 -7.69 1.44
N PHE A 70 1.71 -6.45 1.62
CA PHE A 70 1.12 -5.63 0.56
C PHE A 70 1.84 -4.29 0.46
N ASP A 71 2.21 -3.91 -0.76
CA ASP A 71 2.61 -2.55 -1.11
C ASP A 71 1.47 -1.89 -1.86
N VAL A 72 0.95 -0.78 -1.36
CA VAL A 72 -0.15 -0.04 -2.00
C VAL A 72 0.22 1.43 -2.18
N ARG A 73 -0.34 2.09 -3.19
CA ARG A 73 -0.28 3.56 -3.33
C ARG A 73 -1.67 4.16 -3.48
N PRO A 74 -1.91 5.39 -3.03
CA PRO A 74 -3.13 6.11 -3.41
C PRO A 74 -3.13 6.35 -4.92
N ASN A 75 -4.30 6.25 -5.55
CA ASN A 75 -4.48 6.58 -6.96
C ASN A 75 -5.25 7.91 -7.14
N ALA A 76 -5.39 8.36 -8.39
CA ALA A 76 -5.99 9.66 -8.70
C ALA A 76 -7.48 9.73 -8.34
N ASP A 77 -8.16 8.59 -8.31
CA ASP A 77 -9.61 8.49 -8.07
C ASP A 77 -9.95 8.39 -6.57
N GLY A 78 -8.97 8.60 -5.69
CA GLY A 78 -9.14 8.49 -4.24
C GLY A 78 -9.17 7.05 -3.71
N GLY A 79 -8.88 6.06 -4.57
CA GLY A 79 -8.71 4.66 -4.22
C GLY A 79 -7.24 4.28 -4.00
N TRP A 80 -6.98 2.97 -4.02
CA TRP A 80 -5.65 2.41 -3.83
C TRP A 80 -5.29 1.42 -4.94
N ASP A 81 -4.07 1.54 -5.45
CA ASP A 81 -3.46 0.60 -6.37
C ASP A 81 -2.59 -0.40 -5.59
N LEU A 82 -2.71 -1.70 -5.88
CA LEU A 82 -1.79 -2.72 -5.38
C LEU A 82 -0.51 -2.73 -6.23
N LEU A 83 0.61 -2.34 -5.64
CA LEU A 83 1.91 -2.34 -6.31
C LEU A 83 2.56 -3.71 -6.33
N ARG A 84 2.60 -4.38 -5.17
CA ARG A 84 3.29 -5.66 -4.97
C ARG A 84 2.64 -6.43 -3.83
N THR A 85 2.77 -7.74 -3.88
CA THR A 85 2.34 -8.60 -2.79
C THR A 85 3.24 -9.82 -2.65
N TYR A 86 3.48 -10.27 -1.41
CA TYR A 86 4.49 -11.29 -1.09
C TYR A 86 3.97 -12.24 -0.01
N SER A 87 4.04 -13.55 -0.24
CA SER A 87 3.71 -14.62 0.70
C SER A 87 4.94 -15.08 1.48
#